data_AF-U2E7V5-F1
#
_entry.id   AF-U2E7V5-F1
#
_cell.length_a   1.000
_cell.length_b   1.000
_cell.length_c   1.000
_cell.angle_alpha   90.00
_cell.angle_beta   90.00
_cell.angle_gamma   90.00
#
_symmetry.space_group_name_H-M   'P 1'
#
loop_
_entity.id
_entity.type
_entity.pdbx_description
1 polymer ?
#
loop_
_entity_poly.entity_id
_entity_poly.type
_entity_poly.pdbx_seq_one_letter_code
_entity_poly.pdbx_strand_id
1 'polypeptide(L)'
;MIEGASRTSGVQRLFFALMPPADVARRIAAQADTLEIDGRPGDTARLHLTLAFLGKVESHTLDDLFDTAARIDLPRFTLVLDRLGLFRRARIAWFGPSQVSPVLLDLATKLDKNTARAIEKHAIGRMSLSGARSTR
;
A
#
# COMPACT_ATOMS: atom_id res chain seq x y z
N MET A 1 -14.50 -10.88 -0.75
CA MET A 1 -14.88 -10.72 0.66
C MET A 1 -14.16 -9.48 1.16
N ILE A 2 -14.89 -8.41 1.44
CA ILE A 2 -14.33 -7.21 2.09
C ILE A 2 -14.32 -7.55 3.58
N GLU A 3 -13.13 -7.78 4.13
CA GLU A 3 -12.97 -8.19 5.53
C GLU A 3 -13.39 -7.01 6.42
N GLY A 4 -14.51 -7.20 7.11
CA GLY A 4 -15.19 -6.16 7.87
C GLY A 4 -14.33 -5.65 9.01
N ALA A 5 -13.94 -4.38 8.93
CA ALA A 5 -13.40 -3.66 10.06
C ALA A 5 -14.45 -3.66 11.19
N SER A 6 -14.05 -4.13 12.37
CA SER A 6 -14.82 -4.00 13.61
C SER A 6 -15.36 -2.56 13.73
N ARG A 7 -16.68 -2.40 13.72
CA ARG A 7 -17.39 -1.12 13.93
C ARG A 7 -17.18 -0.69 15.38
N THR A 8 -16.01 -0.12 15.65
CA THR A 8 -15.70 0.53 16.91
C THR A 8 -16.21 1.97 16.83
N SER A 9 -16.99 2.40 17.82
CA SER A 9 -17.44 3.78 17.94
C SER A 9 -16.22 4.70 18.15
N GLY A 10 -16.00 5.67 17.26
CA GLY A 10 -14.95 6.69 17.42
C GLY A 10 -14.30 7.16 16.12
N VAL A 11 -13.14 7.81 16.27
CA VAL A 11 -12.31 8.28 15.13
C VAL A 11 -11.25 7.23 14.81
N GLN A 12 -11.25 6.75 13.56
CA GLN A 12 -10.28 5.77 13.06
C GLN A 12 -9.34 6.40 12.03
N ARG A 13 -8.11 5.89 11.93
CA ARG A 13 -7.18 6.30 10.88
C ARG A 13 -7.27 5.36 9.71
N LEU A 14 -7.75 5.84 8.56
CA LEU A 14 -8.09 5.00 7.42
C LEU A 14 -7.29 5.37 6.16
N PHE A 15 -7.22 4.40 5.27
CA PHE A 15 -6.66 4.55 3.93
C PHE A 15 -7.28 3.50 2.99
N PHE A 16 -7.29 3.78 1.69
CA PHE A 16 -7.61 2.79 0.66
C PHE A 16 -6.34 2.12 0.15
N ALA A 17 -6.42 0.83 -0.18
CA ALA A 17 -5.27 0.07 -0.67
C ALA A 17 -5.67 -0.99 -1.70
N LEU A 18 -4.75 -1.31 -2.60
CA LEU A 18 -4.80 -2.54 -3.40
C LEU A 18 -4.05 -3.65 -2.67
N MET A 19 -4.73 -4.78 -2.49
CA MET A 19 -4.12 -6.01 -1.99
C MET A 19 -3.64 -6.83 -3.19
N PRO A 20 -2.36 -7.21 -3.26
CA PRO A 20 -1.91 -8.14 -4.28
C PRO A 20 -2.55 -9.51 -4.05
N PRO A 21 -2.90 -10.25 -5.12
CA PRO A 21 -3.24 -11.66 -5.01
C PRO A 21 -2.14 -12.47 -4.30
N ALA A 22 -2.51 -13.58 -3.64
CA ALA A 22 -1.59 -14.35 -2.79
C ALA A 22 -0.36 -14.91 -3.54
N ASP A 23 -0.50 -15.26 -4.81
CA ASP A 23 0.61 -15.66 -5.68
C ASP A 23 1.56 -14.50 -5.98
N VAL A 24 1.03 -13.30 -6.25
CA VAL A 24 1.82 -12.08 -6.44
C VAL A 24 2.56 -11.70 -5.15
N ALA A 25 1.87 -11.78 -4.01
CA ALA A 25 2.45 -11.54 -2.68
C ALA A 25 3.65 -12.46 -2.39
N ARG A 26 3.53 -13.75 -2.69
CA ARG A 26 4.63 -14.72 -2.55
C ARG A 26 5.79 -14.41 -3.48
N ARG A 27 5.53 -14.02 -4.72
CA ARG A 27 6.58 -13.64 -5.69
C ARG A 27 7.34 -12.40 -5.24
N ILE A 28 6.63 -11.41 -4.68
CA ILE A 28 7.26 -10.23 -4.09
C ILE A 28 8.18 -10.64 -2.94
N ALA A 29 7.70 -11.49 -2.02
CA ALA A 29 8.51 -11.96 -0.89
C ALA A 29 9.76 -12.72 -1.34
N ALA A 30 9.62 -13.64 -2.30
CA ALA A 30 10.74 -14.38 -2.86
C ALA A 30 11.76 -13.44 -3.53
N GLN A 31 11.31 -12.44 -4.28
CA GLN A 31 12.21 -11.43 -4.86
C GLN A 31 12.93 -10.63 -3.77
N ALA A 32 12.22 -10.31 -2.69
CA ALA A 32 12.76 -9.59 -1.56
C ALA A 32 13.88 -10.39 -0.87
N ASP A 33 13.73 -11.71 -0.75
CA ASP A 33 14.75 -12.60 -0.17
C ASP A 33 16.02 -12.70 -1.03
N THR A 34 15.98 -12.35 -2.32
CA THR A 34 17.18 -12.26 -3.17
C THR A 34 17.99 -10.98 -2.95
N LEU A 35 17.43 -10.00 -2.24
CA LEU A 35 18.11 -8.75 -1.95
C LEU A 35 19.09 -8.99 -0.79
N GLU A 36 20.37 -8.69 -1.01
CA GLU A 36 21.41 -8.71 0.04
C GLU A 36 21.28 -7.49 0.97
N ILE A 37 20.10 -7.31 1.57
CA ILE A 37 19.78 -6.22 2.49
C ILE A 37 19.57 -6.77 3.90
N ASP A 38 20.20 -6.13 4.88
CA ASP A 38 20.05 -6.48 6.30
C ASP A 38 18.62 -6.18 6.78
N GLY A 39 17.73 -7.17 6.81
CA GLY A 39 16.36 -6.96 7.26
C GLY A 39 15.56 -8.22 7.54
N ARG A 40 14.37 -8.03 8.12
CA ARG A 40 13.38 -9.07 8.34
C ARG A 40 12.30 -8.99 7.25
N PRO A 41 11.95 -10.13 6.61
CA PRO A 41 10.83 -10.19 5.69
C PRO A 41 9.53 -9.73 6.35
N GLY A 42 8.75 -8.97 5.60
CA GLY A 42 7.41 -8.57 6.00
C GLY A 42 6.42 -9.73 5.95
N ASP A 43 5.31 -9.58 6.65
CA ASP A 43 4.18 -10.49 6.51
C ASP A 43 3.54 -10.32 5.12
N THR A 44 3.55 -11.38 4.32
CA THR A 44 2.99 -11.39 2.96
C THR A 44 1.49 -11.06 2.95
N ALA A 45 0.76 -11.38 4.01
CA ALA A 45 -0.66 -11.04 4.15
C ALA A 45 -0.89 -9.54 4.38
N ARG A 46 0.15 -8.80 4.78
CA ARG A 46 0.09 -7.35 5.00
C ARG A 46 0.61 -6.54 3.81
N LEU A 47 0.99 -7.19 2.71
CA LEU A 47 1.39 -6.48 1.51
C LEU A 47 0.20 -5.71 0.95
N HIS A 48 0.39 -4.42 0.71
CA HIS A 48 -0.63 -3.58 0.10
C HIS A 48 0.01 -2.38 -0.59
N LEU A 49 -0.67 -1.85 -1.60
CA LEU A 49 -0.34 -0.58 -2.23
C LEU A 49 -1.36 0.46 -1.75
N THR A 50 -0.95 1.40 -0.89
CA THR A 50 -1.87 2.44 -0.37
C THR A 50 -2.22 3.47 -1.45
N LEU A 51 -3.47 3.52 -1.89
CA LEU A 51 -3.95 4.46 -2.91
C LEU A 51 -4.24 5.87 -2.37
N ALA A 52 -4.80 5.95 -1.16
CA ALA A 52 -5.33 7.21 -0.61
C ALA A 52 -5.30 7.16 0.92
N PHE A 53 -4.68 8.15 1.57
CA PHE A 53 -4.72 8.30 3.03
C PHE A 53 -5.86 9.22 3.43
N LEU A 54 -6.90 8.68 4.06
CA LEU A 54 -8.07 9.46 4.51
C LEU A 54 -7.83 10.19 5.83
N GLY A 55 -6.78 9.80 6.57
CA GLY A 55 -6.49 10.39 7.86
C GLY A 55 -7.52 9.93 8.90
N LYS A 56 -7.93 10.84 9.78
CA LYS A 56 -8.91 10.58 10.84
C LYS A 56 -10.31 10.66 10.26
N VAL A 57 -11.05 9.57 10.37
CA VAL A 57 -12.41 9.38 9.83
C VAL A 57 -13.32 8.94 10.95
N GLU A 58 -14.49 9.56 11.05
CA GLU A 58 -15.53 9.18 12.01
C GLU A 58 -16.23 7.90 11.57
N SER A 59 -16.48 6.96 12.48
CA SER A 59 -17.05 5.65 12.13
C SER A 59 -18.39 5.71 11.39
N HIS A 60 -19.19 6.77 11.58
CA HIS A 60 -20.47 6.93 10.87
C HIS A 60 -20.33 7.25 9.38
N THR A 61 -19.13 7.67 8.93
CA THR A 61 -18.84 7.98 7.52
C THR A 61 -18.28 6.77 6.75
N LEU A 62 -18.08 5.63 7.43
CA LEU A 62 -17.52 4.42 6.82
C LEU A 62 -18.39 3.87 5.70
N ASP A 63 -19.70 3.80 5.90
CA ASP A 63 -20.62 3.24 4.91
C ASP A 63 -20.61 4.10 3.63
N ASP A 64 -20.57 5.44 3.74
CA ASP A 64 -20.43 6.36 2.60
C ASP A 64 -19.11 6.18 1.83
N LEU A 65 -18.02 5.88 2.55
CA LEU A 65 -16.72 5.60 1.95
C LEU A 65 -16.73 4.28 1.19
N PHE A 66 -17.34 3.23 1.73
CA PHE A 66 -17.51 1.96 1.05
C PHE A 66 -18.37 2.10 -0.21
N ASP A 67 -19.48 2.81 -0.11
CA ASP A 67 -20.38 3.07 -1.23
C ASP A 67 -19.71 3.87 -2.34
N THR A 68 -18.89 4.86 -1.98
CA THR A 68 -18.12 5.65 -2.94
C THR A 68 -17.11 4.76 -3.66
N ALA A 69 -16.37 3.93 -2.93
CA ALA A 69 -15.40 3.02 -3.52
C ALA A 69 -16.07 1.97 -4.42
N ALA A 70 -17.26 1.47 -4.05
CA ALA A 70 -18.00 0.47 -4.81
C ALA A 70 -18.53 0.99 -6.16
N ARG A 71 -18.73 2.31 -6.30
CA ARG A 71 -19.20 2.95 -7.54
C ARG A 71 -18.08 3.27 -8.53
N ILE A 72 -16.81 3.06 -8.15
CA ILE A 72 -15.68 3.36 -9.04
C ILE A 72 -15.61 2.28 -10.12
N ASP A 73 -15.96 2.68 -11.33
CA ASP A 73 -15.69 1.91 -12.54
C ASP A 73 -14.38 2.37 -13.20
N LEU A 74 -13.55 1.39 -13.56
CA LEU A 74 -12.22 1.59 -14.13
C LEU A 74 -11.88 0.46 -15.10
N PRO A 75 -11.21 0.78 -16.21
CA PRO A 75 -10.70 -0.24 -17.10
C PRO A 75 -9.68 -1.12 -16.39
N ARG A 76 -9.59 -2.40 -16.79
CA ARG A 76 -8.51 -3.28 -16.36
C ARG A 76 -7.17 -2.67 -16.79
N PHE A 77 -6.19 -2.68 -15.89
CA PHE A 77 -4.85 -2.21 -16.15
C PHE A 77 -3.81 -3.14 -15.54
N THR A 78 -2.60 -3.07 -16.06
CA THR A 78 -1.45 -3.81 -15.51
C THR A 78 -0.67 -2.89 -14.58
N LEU A 79 -0.40 -3.38 -13.37
CA LEU A 79 0.52 -2.75 -12.43
C LEU A 79 1.83 -3.56 -12.40
N VAL A 80 2.92 -2.93 -12.82
CA VAL A 80 4.26 -3.54 -12.81
C VAL A 80 5.03 -3.00 -11.60
N LEU A 81 5.66 -3.89 -10.85
CA LEU A 81 6.44 -3.56 -9.65
C LEU A 81 7.91 -3.88 -9.93
N ASP A 82 8.61 -2.93 -10.55
CA ASP A 82 9.96 -3.08 -11.08
C ASP A 82 10.98 -2.16 -10.38
N ARG A 83 10.52 -1.33 -9.44
CA ARG A 83 11.37 -0.43 -8.67
C ARG A 83 11.47 -0.88 -7.22
N LEU A 84 12.71 -1.05 -6.76
CA LEU A 84 13.04 -1.17 -5.34
C LEU A 84 13.38 0.23 -4.79
N GLY A 85 12.83 0.58 -3.63
CA GLY A 85 13.17 1.80 -2.91
C GLY A 85 13.26 1.58 -1.40
N LEU A 86 13.69 2.63 -0.69
CA LEU A 86 13.87 2.60 0.76
C LEU A 86 13.25 3.83 1.43
N PHE A 87 12.28 3.61 2.31
CA PHE A 87 11.85 4.63 3.26
C PHE A 87 12.86 4.73 4.38
N ARG A 88 13.89 5.55 4.18
CA ARG A 88 15.04 5.71 5.10
C ARG A 88 14.62 5.93 6.56
N ARG A 89 13.70 6.86 6.81
CA ARG A 89 13.25 7.19 8.19
C ARG A 89 12.56 6.02 8.88
N ALA A 90 11.88 5.17 8.12
CA ALA A 90 11.15 4.01 8.66
C ALA A 90 11.93 2.69 8.48
N ARG A 91 13.11 2.73 7.84
CA ARG A 91 13.96 1.59 7.50
C ARG A 91 13.20 0.46 6.82
N ILE A 92 12.39 0.83 5.83
CA ILE A 92 11.53 -0.09 5.08
C ILE A 92 11.93 -0.11 3.61
N ALA A 93 12.38 -1.26 3.11
CA ALA A 93 12.51 -1.48 1.69
C ALA A 93 11.14 -1.82 1.07
N TRP A 94 10.92 -1.38 -0.16
CA TRP A 94 9.63 -1.49 -0.83
C TRP A 94 9.73 -1.72 -2.33
N PHE A 95 8.73 -2.40 -2.89
CA PHE A 95 8.54 -2.51 -4.35
C PHE A 95 7.45 -1.55 -4.82
N GLY A 96 7.67 -0.92 -5.97
CA GLY A 96 6.72 0.00 -6.58
C GLY A 96 6.92 0.10 -8.09
N PRO A 97 6.00 0.76 -8.80
CA PRO A 97 6.13 0.98 -10.23
C PRO A 97 7.17 2.06 -10.54
N SER A 98 8.02 1.81 -11.54
CA SER A 98 8.87 2.83 -12.18
C SER A 98 8.04 3.81 -13.02
N GLN A 99 6.94 3.31 -13.60
CA GLN A 99 5.97 4.09 -14.37
C GLN A 99 4.58 3.93 -13.79
N VAL A 100 3.98 5.04 -13.35
CA VAL A 100 2.63 5.06 -12.80
C VAL A 100 1.62 5.13 -13.95
N SER A 101 0.77 4.11 -14.07
CA SER A 101 -0.31 4.11 -15.07
C SER A 101 -1.30 5.26 -14.78
N PRO A 102 -1.74 6.01 -15.81
CA PRO A 102 -2.79 7.02 -15.65
C PRO A 102 -4.07 6.48 -15.01
N VAL A 103 -4.41 5.20 -15.27
CA VAL A 103 -5.58 4.53 -14.67
C VAL A 103 -5.44 4.36 -13.16
N LEU A 104 -4.23 4.05 -12.68
CA LEU A 104 -3.96 3.95 -11.25
C LEU A 104 -4.04 5.32 -10.57
N LEU A 105 -3.61 6.37 -11.25
CA LEU A 105 -3.73 7.73 -10.76
C LEU A 105 -5.19 8.18 -10.68
N ASP A 106 -5.97 7.93 -11.73
CA ASP A 106 -7.41 8.22 -11.75
C ASP A 106 -8.15 7.48 -10.62
N LEU A 107 -7.82 6.21 -10.36
CA LEU A 107 -8.31 5.47 -9.21
C LEU A 107 -7.99 6.17 -7.87
N ALA A 108 -6.73 6.57 -7.67
CA ALA A 108 -6.33 7.27 -6.46
C ALA A 108 -7.08 8.60 -6.29
N THR A 109 -7.26 9.36 -7.37
CA THR A 109 -8.02 10.62 -7.38
C THR A 109 -9.50 10.44 -7.10
N LYS A 110 -10.13 9.39 -7.61
CA LYS A 110 -11.53 9.07 -7.30
C LYS A 110 -11.72 8.68 -5.83
N LEU A 111 -10.70 8.12 -5.19
CA LEU A 111 -10.72 7.70 -3.78
C LEU A 111 -10.30 8.79 -2.79
N ASP A 112 -9.50 9.75 -3.23
CA ASP A 112 -9.02 10.88 -2.42
C ASP A 112 -9.47 12.21 -3.01
N LYS A 113 -10.47 12.83 -2.39
CA LYS A 113 -10.96 14.18 -2.76
C LYS A 113 -9.89 15.28 -2.65
N ASN A 114 -8.69 14.98 -2.11
CA ASN A 114 -7.59 15.92 -1.86
C ASN A 114 -6.27 15.54 -2.58
N THR A 115 -6.31 14.79 -3.70
CA THR A 115 -5.12 14.24 -4.37
C THR A 115 -4.07 15.26 -4.82
N ALA A 116 -3.09 15.51 -3.97
CA ALA A 116 -1.75 15.98 -4.40
C ALA A 116 -0.61 15.16 -3.77
N ARG A 117 -0.91 14.15 -2.93
CA ARG A 117 0.09 13.56 -2.03
C ARG A 117 0.15 12.04 -2.00
N ALA A 118 -0.74 11.36 -2.71
CA ALA A 118 -0.85 9.91 -2.68
C ALA A 118 0.38 9.20 -3.29
N ILE A 119 0.94 9.72 -4.39
CA ILE A 119 1.89 9.01 -5.26
C ILE A 119 3.25 8.72 -4.58
N GLU A 120 3.66 9.47 -3.57
CA GLU A 120 5.04 9.40 -3.07
C GLU A 120 5.37 8.22 -2.13
N LYS A 121 4.38 7.52 -1.56
CA LYS A 121 4.63 6.62 -0.40
C LYS A 121 4.17 5.18 -0.58
N HIS A 122 4.08 4.75 -1.83
CA HIS A 122 3.62 3.45 -2.25
C HIS A 122 4.66 2.36 -2.00
N ALA A 123 4.60 1.74 -0.81
CA ALA A 123 5.42 0.57 -0.51
C ALA A 123 4.61 -0.71 -0.60
N ILE A 124 4.91 -1.54 -1.59
CA ILE A 124 4.49 -2.93 -1.55
C ILE A 124 5.53 -3.69 -0.74
N GLY A 125 5.15 -3.93 0.51
CA GLY A 125 5.91 -4.69 1.47
C GLY A 125 6.80 -3.88 2.36
N ARG A 126 6.79 -4.28 3.63
CA ARG A 126 7.73 -3.82 4.64
C ARG A 126 8.78 -4.89 4.82
N MET A 127 9.96 -4.70 4.25
CA MET A 127 11.15 -5.35 4.80
C MET A 127 11.78 -4.40 5.81
N SER A 128 11.72 -4.78 7.09
CA SER A 128 12.27 -3.95 8.16
C SER A 128 13.77 -4.19 8.25
N LEU A 129 14.60 -3.18 8.02
CA LEU A 129 16.03 -3.32 8.20
C LEU A 129 16.37 -3.37 9.69
N SER A 130 16.86 -4.50 10.18
CA SER A 130 17.32 -4.68 11.56
C SER A 130 18.81 -4.41 11.62
N GLY A 131 19.18 -3.28 12.24
CA GLY A 131 20.53 -2.99 12.72
C GLY A 131 21.64 -3.10 11.67
N ALA A 132 22.05 -1.97 11.10
CA ALA A 132 23.41 -1.84 10.60
C ALA A 132 24.35 -2.23 11.74
N ARG A 133 25.01 -3.39 11.63
CA ARG A 133 26.24 -3.59 12.39
C ARG A 133 27.22 -2.58 11.81
N SER A 134 27.42 -1.50 12.56
CA SER A 134 28.57 -0.64 12.40
C SER A 134 29.81 -1.54 12.42
N THR A 135 30.38 -1.80 11.25
CA THR A 135 31.71 -2.35 11.11
C THR A 135 32.57 -1.30 10.44
N ARG A 136 33.29 -0.60 11.32
CA ARG A 136 34.47 0.24 11.12
C ARG A 136 34.26 1.66 10.63
#